data_AF-A0A662MLD6-F1
#
_entry.id   AF-A0A662MLD6-F1
#
_cell.length_a   1.000
_cell.length_b   1.000
_cell.length_c   1.000
_cell.angle_alpha   90.00
_cell.angle_beta   90.00
_cell.angle_gamma   90.00
#
_symmetry.space_group_name_H-M   'P 1'
#
loop_
_entity.id
_entity.type
_entity.pdbx_description
1 polymer ?
#
loop_
_entity_poly.entity_id
_entity_poly.type
_entity_poly.pdbx_seq_one_letter_code
_entity_poly.pdbx_strand_id
1 'polypeptide(L)'
;MCIVMEQVHVKEFIGNRISSLNSPHWENAEPFPEDKPLRIDTILTHNNAFDRYVISNPDEITDFQLESILSMIRCVSNENGGIYYECPCCGRSKFIPFRCHSRCCSVCGKRYAESWGRNLMGRFFPVSHRHVIFTLPGPLWEFVRSDIGLYVKDMFEASVLVIRRLFARKFKHMSVNPGMICIVHFTGRDMKFNPHIHMLVTEGGLTKNGEWKDHSFWPYKKMSEYWKYELLKLFSRHRGLSLDDKSLLDGQRKQRFVNGTNGYVVKNFRGVLDVKNVGSYLARYVRHPPIGESRLLGFDGNVVRIKYEWDNKMHTSDVLLSDFIGSILVNIPSKRFQVVRQYGMYSNICYGKSNGVFVGIVHVQSMLMDFERRESRNVRCNYCGSSMELIMIEIVRHGRCLFVIY
;
A
#
# COMPACT_ATOMS: atom_id res chain seq x y z
N MET A 1 18.08 -2.57 11.53
CA MET A 1 17.19 -2.96 12.63
C MET A 1 16.00 -2.00 12.71
N CYS A 2 14.91 -2.44 13.34
CA CYS A 2 13.66 -1.69 13.45
C CYS A 2 13.58 -1.02 14.82
N ILE A 3 12.85 0.10 14.91
CA ILE A 3 12.44 0.69 16.20
C ILE A 3 11.65 -0.38 16.97
N VAL A 4 12.00 -0.57 18.25
CA VAL A 4 11.25 -1.41 19.17
C VAL A 4 10.33 -0.49 19.97
N MET A 5 9.07 -0.40 19.55
CA MET A 5 8.06 0.29 20.34
C MET A 5 7.39 -0.68 21.32
N GLU A 6 7.03 -0.15 22.48
CA GLU A 6 6.11 -0.80 23.40
C GLU A 6 4.71 -0.85 22.78
N GLN A 7 3.91 -1.82 23.20
CA GLN A 7 2.50 -1.83 22.83
C GLN A 7 1.84 -0.57 23.40
N VAL A 8 1.23 0.21 22.52
CA VAL A 8 0.48 1.41 22.88
C VAL A 8 -0.99 1.10 22.73
N HIS A 9 -1.76 1.33 23.80
CA HIS A 9 -3.21 1.22 23.77
C HIS A 9 -3.85 2.60 23.63
N VAL A 10 -4.86 2.73 22.76
CA VAL A 10 -5.54 4.00 22.50
C VAL A 10 -6.09 4.62 23.80
N LYS A 11 -6.72 3.81 24.65
CA LYS A 11 -7.27 4.29 25.94
C LYS A 11 -6.21 4.87 26.87
N GLU A 12 -5.07 4.19 26.97
CA GLU A 12 -3.95 4.63 27.81
C GLU A 12 -3.29 5.89 27.23
N PHE A 13 -3.11 5.93 25.91
CA PHE A 13 -2.59 7.10 25.20
C PHE A 13 -3.45 8.34 25.47
N ILE A 14 -4.78 8.20 25.36
CA ILE A 14 -5.72 9.28 25.65
C ILE A 14 -5.61 9.70 27.12
N GLY A 15 -5.62 8.74 28.07
CA GLY A 15 -5.48 9.02 29.50
C GLY A 15 -4.22 9.84 29.83
N ASN A 16 -3.09 9.48 29.23
CA ASN A 16 -1.81 10.17 29.41
C ASN A 16 -1.78 11.59 28.79
N ARG A 17 -2.67 11.88 27.83
CA ARG A 17 -2.76 13.17 27.14
C ARG A 17 -3.84 14.09 27.69
N ILE A 18 -4.87 13.56 28.36
CA ILE A 18 -5.93 14.37 28.97
C ILE A 18 -5.37 15.34 30.02
N SER A 19 -4.37 14.93 30.80
CA SER A 19 -3.67 15.83 31.74
C SER A 19 -2.94 16.98 31.03
N SER A 20 -2.58 16.80 29.76
CA SER A 20 -1.89 17.78 28.92
C SER A 20 -2.85 18.77 28.26
N LEU A 21 -4.13 18.41 28.08
CA LEU A 21 -5.15 19.24 27.40
C LEU A 21 -5.44 20.55 28.13
N ASN A 22 -5.27 20.59 29.45
CA ASN A 22 -5.43 21.81 30.26
C ASN A 22 -4.20 22.74 30.20
N SER A 23 -3.21 22.45 29.35
CA SER A 23 -2.05 23.31 29.17
C SER A 23 -2.34 24.39 28.12
N PRO A 24 -2.00 25.68 28.38
CA PRO A 24 -2.21 26.78 27.44
C PRO A 24 -1.50 26.62 26.07
N HIS A 25 -0.59 25.65 25.94
CA HIS A 25 0.02 25.26 24.66
C HIS A 25 -0.93 24.50 23.70
N TRP A 26 -2.10 24.05 24.17
CA TRP A 26 -3.10 23.40 23.32
C TRP A 26 -4.13 24.36 22.73
N GLU A 27 -4.25 25.57 23.29
CA GLU A 27 -5.24 26.57 22.89
C GLU A 27 -4.71 27.55 21.83
N ASN A 28 -3.39 27.77 21.77
CA ASN A 28 -2.77 28.69 20.83
C ASN A 28 -2.23 27.96 19.60
N ALA A 29 -3.05 27.89 18.54
CA ALA A 29 -2.63 27.30 17.27
C ALA A 29 -1.61 28.21 16.57
N GLU A 30 -0.36 27.76 16.47
CA GLU A 30 0.66 28.45 15.70
C GLU A 30 0.49 28.16 14.19
N PRO A 31 0.83 29.13 13.30
CA PRO A 31 0.89 28.87 11.87
C PRO A 31 1.96 27.81 11.57
N PHE A 32 1.78 27.07 10.46
CA PHE A 32 2.80 26.10 10.06
C PHE A 32 4.09 26.84 9.64
N PRO A 33 5.27 26.48 10.19
CA PRO A 33 6.50 27.22 9.90
C PRO A 33 6.92 27.09 8.43
N GLU A 34 7.32 28.20 7.80
CA GLU A 34 7.74 28.23 6.39
C GLU A 34 9.03 27.45 6.12
N ASP A 35 9.92 27.37 7.10
CA ASP A 35 11.20 26.66 7.04
C ASP A 35 11.05 25.14 7.27
N LYS A 36 9.90 24.70 7.80
CA LYS A 36 9.65 23.29 8.10
C LYS A 36 9.24 22.54 6.83
N PRO A 37 9.90 21.42 6.49
CA PRO A 37 9.55 20.66 5.31
C PRO A 37 8.13 20.08 5.44
N LEU A 38 7.34 20.23 4.38
CA LEU A 38 5.97 19.72 4.34
C LEU A 38 5.95 18.20 4.15
N ARG A 39 5.88 17.46 5.26
CA ARG A 39 5.82 16.00 5.31
C ARG A 39 4.63 15.52 6.14
N ILE A 40 4.35 14.22 6.07
CA ILE A 40 3.25 13.63 6.85
C ILE A 40 3.53 13.75 8.35
N ASP A 41 4.73 13.39 8.82
CA ASP A 41 5.12 13.49 10.23
C ASP A 41 5.04 14.92 10.76
N THR A 42 5.47 15.91 9.98
CA THR A 42 5.44 17.32 10.39
C THR A 42 4.02 17.87 10.46
N ILE A 43 3.12 17.46 9.55
CA ILE A 43 1.69 17.82 9.59
C ILE A 43 1.02 17.18 10.82
N LEU A 44 1.24 15.89 11.06
CA LEU A 44 0.60 15.15 12.15
C LEU A 44 1.03 15.62 13.55
N THR A 45 2.25 16.14 13.67
CA THR A 45 2.81 16.67 14.93
C THR A 45 2.52 18.15 15.14
N HIS A 46 2.24 18.90 14.08
CA HIS A 46 1.95 20.34 14.19
C HIS A 46 0.72 20.58 15.04
N ASN A 47 0.82 21.47 16.04
CA ASN A 47 -0.25 21.76 17.01
C ASN A 47 -0.94 20.49 17.54
N ASN A 48 -0.16 19.43 17.83
CA ASN A 48 -0.65 18.15 18.32
C ASN A 48 -1.80 17.56 17.47
N ALA A 49 -1.79 17.78 16.15
CA ALA A 49 -2.88 17.44 15.24
C ALA A 49 -3.37 15.98 15.37
N PHE A 50 -2.45 15.03 15.39
CA PHE A 50 -2.79 13.61 15.51
C PHE A 50 -3.31 13.25 16.90
N ASP A 51 -2.72 13.78 17.96
CA ASP A 51 -3.17 13.56 19.34
C ASP A 51 -4.60 14.09 19.53
N ARG A 52 -4.90 15.30 19.03
CA ARG A 52 -6.25 15.87 19.01
C ARG A 52 -7.23 14.97 18.25
N TYR A 53 -6.84 14.48 17.08
CA TYR A 53 -7.67 13.57 16.29
C TYR A 53 -7.99 12.27 17.05
N VAL A 54 -7.01 11.67 17.74
CA VAL A 54 -7.22 10.45 18.54
C VAL A 54 -8.16 10.69 19.70
N ILE A 55 -8.02 11.83 20.40
CA ILE A 55 -8.87 12.20 21.54
C ILE A 55 -10.31 12.44 21.07
N SER A 56 -10.51 13.08 19.92
CA SER A 56 -11.84 13.33 19.36
C SER A 56 -12.50 12.09 18.75
N ASN A 57 -11.73 11.06 18.39
CA ASN A 57 -12.24 9.87 17.68
C ASN A 57 -11.70 8.56 18.31
N PRO A 58 -11.95 8.32 19.61
CA PRO A 58 -11.32 7.21 20.35
C PRO A 58 -11.67 5.82 19.80
N ASP A 59 -12.86 5.68 19.21
CA ASP A 59 -13.37 4.40 18.71
C ASP A 59 -13.07 4.18 17.21
N GLU A 60 -12.55 5.19 16.50
CA GLU A 60 -12.24 5.09 15.07
C GLU A 60 -10.80 4.64 14.79
N ILE A 61 -9.97 4.54 15.83
CA ILE A 61 -8.55 4.23 15.72
C ILE A 61 -8.24 2.94 16.47
N THR A 62 -7.56 2.02 15.78
CA THR A 62 -7.06 0.80 16.41
C THR A 62 -5.69 1.02 17.07
N ASP A 63 -5.37 0.25 18.10
CA ASP A 63 -4.04 0.24 18.74
C ASP A 63 -2.90 0.08 17.70
N PHE A 64 -3.12 -0.77 16.69
CA PHE A 64 -2.12 -0.99 15.63
C PHE A 64 -1.94 0.23 14.72
N GLN A 65 -3.02 0.97 14.43
CA GLN A 65 -2.93 2.22 13.68
C GLN A 65 -2.20 3.29 14.49
N LEU A 66 -2.54 3.44 15.77
CA LEU A 66 -1.85 4.35 16.69
C LEU A 66 -0.35 4.03 16.76
N GLU A 67 0.01 2.77 17.05
CA GLU A 67 1.40 2.30 17.09
C GLU A 67 2.14 2.61 15.76
N SER A 68 1.49 2.38 14.62
CA SER A 68 2.06 2.60 13.29
C SER A 68 2.33 4.07 13.00
N ILE A 69 1.47 4.99 13.44
CA ILE A 69 1.65 6.44 13.28
C ILE A 69 2.72 6.95 14.23
N LEU A 70 2.68 6.58 15.51
CA LEU A 70 3.69 6.99 16.48
C LEU A 70 5.09 6.49 16.10
N SER A 71 5.20 5.25 15.62
CA SER A 71 6.45 4.70 15.07
C SER A 71 6.94 5.49 13.87
N MET A 72 6.02 5.96 13.01
CA MET A 72 6.34 6.77 11.84
C MET A 72 6.85 8.16 12.21
N ILE A 73 6.19 8.83 13.17
CA ILE A 73 6.60 10.13 13.71
C ILE A 73 8.01 10.05 14.34
N ARG A 74 8.30 8.96 15.06
CA ARG A 74 9.60 8.73 15.72
C ARG A 74 10.69 8.19 14.77
N CYS A 75 10.36 7.96 13.50
CA CYS A 75 11.29 7.32 12.58
C CYS A 75 12.55 8.17 12.38
N VAL A 76 13.73 7.53 12.37
CA VAL A 76 15.03 8.20 12.18
C VAL A 76 15.45 9.13 13.32
N SER A 77 14.71 9.18 14.45
CA SER A 77 15.21 9.86 15.65
C SER A 77 16.34 9.05 16.28
N ASN A 78 17.39 9.76 16.71
CA ASN A 78 18.52 9.17 17.44
C ASN A 78 18.10 8.58 18.80
N GLU A 79 16.98 9.04 19.35
CA GLU A 79 16.45 8.60 20.64
C GLU A 79 15.93 7.15 20.62
N ASN A 80 15.73 6.55 19.43
CA ASN A 80 15.23 5.19 19.32
C ASN A 80 16.35 4.16 19.11
N GLY A 81 17.60 4.56 19.36
CA GLY A 81 18.77 3.72 19.13
C GLY A 81 19.12 3.59 17.64
N GLY A 82 20.19 2.87 17.39
CA GLY A 82 20.83 2.81 16.09
C GLY A 82 22.07 1.95 16.07
N ILE A 83 22.82 2.09 14.99
CA ILE A 83 24.03 1.30 14.75
C ILE A 83 25.20 2.27 14.56
N TYR A 84 26.25 2.08 15.35
CA TYR A 84 27.52 2.76 15.21
C TYR A 84 28.45 1.95 14.33
N TYR A 85 28.96 2.64 13.31
CA TYR A 85 30.04 2.15 12.47
C TYR A 85 31.29 2.98 12.70
N GLU A 86 32.46 2.39 12.57
CA GLU A 86 33.74 3.10 12.56
C GLU A 86 34.52 2.77 11.28
N CYS A 87 35.22 3.76 10.75
CA CYS A 87 36.05 3.57 9.57
C CYS A 87 37.45 3.10 10.00
N PRO A 88 37.89 1.89 9.64
CA PRO A 88 39.21 1.39 10.01
C PRO A 88 40.36 2.19 9.36
N CYS A 89 40.08 2.92 8.27
CA CYS A 89 41.08 3.72 7.55
C CYS A 89 41.31 5.10 8.18
N CYS A 90 40.28 5.75 8.73
CA CYS A 90 40.40 7.13 9.23
C CYS A 90 39.82 7.38 10.62
N GLY A 91 39.37 6.34 11.33
CA GLY A 91 38.83 6.40 12.69
C GLY A 91 37.50 7.14 12.84
N ARG A 92 36.90 7.64 11.75
CA ARG A 92 35.63 8.37 11.83
C ARG A 92 34.47 7.42 12.10
N SER A 93 33.60 7.80 13.01
CA SER A 93 32.37 7.08 13.31
C SER A 93 31.17 7.59 12.50
N LYS A 94 30.17 6.72 12.34
CA LYS A 94 28.89 7.02 11.68
C LYS A 94 27.78 6.31 12.41
N PHE A 95 26.84 7.10 12.95
CA PHE A 95 25.63 6.57 13.55
C PHE A 95 24.50 6.46 12.52
N ILE A 96 23.83 5.31 12.50
CA ILE A 96 22.67 5.05 11.64
C ILE A 96 21.48 4.72 12.53
N PRO A 97 20.52 5.64 12.70
CA PRO A 97 19.35 5.40 13.55
C PRO A 97 18.46 4.30 12.99
N PHE A 98 17.74 3.62 13.88
CA PHE A 98 16.76 2.61 13.50
C PHE A 98 15.59 3.20 12.70
N ARG A 99 14.95 2.33 11.93
CA ARG A 99 13.84 2.67 11.03
C ARG A 99 12.55 2.06 11.57
N CYS A 100 11.40 2.68 11.33
CA CYS A 100 10.12 2.17 11.89
C CYS A 100 9.50 1.03 11.09
N HIS A 101 9.86 0.89 9.81
CA HIS A 101 9.30 -0.09 8.87
C HIS A 101 7.77 0.00 8.67
N SER A 102 7.15 1.05 9.20
CA SER A 102 5.71 1.32 9.08
C SER A 102 5.33 1.60 7.63
N ARG A 103 4.12 1.18 7.24
CA ARG A 103 3.61 1.35 5.87
C ARG A 103 3.29 2.82 5.54
N CYS A 104 2.91 3.60 6.55
CA CYS A 104 2.59 5.02 6.37
C CYS A 104 3.82 5.93 6.37
N CYS A 105 5.00 5.41 6.73
CA CYS A 105 6.23 6.20 6.76
C CYS A 105 6.76 6.44 5.35
N SER A 106 6.86 7.69 4.92
CA SER A 106 7.43 8.08 3.63
C SER A 106 8.90 7.66 3.48
N VAL A 107 9.67 7.79 4.56
CA VAL A 107 11.10 7.47 4.61
C VAL A 107 11.36 5.97 4.45
N CYS A 108 10.59 5.14 5.18
CA CYS A 108 10.74 3.68 5.11
C CYS A 108 9.99 3.08 3.92
N GLY A 109 8.75 3.52 3.71
CA GLY A 109 7.79 2.97 2.76
C GLY A 109 8.35 2.90 1.35
N LYS A 110 9.02 3.95 0.87
CA LYS A 110 9.66 3.95 -0.46
C LYS A 110 10.67 2.82 -0.62
N ARG A 111 11.63 2.69 0.30
CA ARG A 111 12.68 1.65 0.23
C ARG A 111 12.09 0.25 0.29
N TYR A 112 11.11 0.03 1.17
CA TYR A 112 10.43 -1.26 1.28
C TYR A 112 9.58 -1.58 0.06
N ALA A 113 8.86 -0.60 -0.48
CA ALA A 113 8.07 -0.74 -1.70
C ALA A 113 8.95 -1.11 -2.89
N GLU A 114 10.09 -0.43 -3.05
CA GLU A 114 11.07 -0.76 -4.08
C GLU A 114 11.66 -2.16 -3.89
N SER A 115 12.14 -2.50 -2.68
CA SER A 115 12.72 -3.82 -2.41
C SER A 115 11.73 -4.94 -2.64
N TRP A 116 10.48 -4.77 -2.22
CA TRP A 116 9.43 -5.73 -2.44
C TRP A 116 9.08 -5.83 -3.93
N GLY A 117 9.01 -4.68 -4.63
CA GLY A 117 8.80 -4.62 -6.07
C GLY A 117 9.85 -5.43 -6.81
N ARG A 118 11.14 -5.26 -6.48
CA ARG A 118 12.24 -6.07 -7.03
C ARG A 118 12.04 -7.57 -6.80
N ASN A 119 11.73 -7.97 -5.57
CA ASN A 119 11.47 -9.38 -5.25
C ASN A 119 10.28 -9.95 -6.02
N LEU A 120 9.22 -9.14 -6.21
CA LEU A 120 8.07 -9.55 -7.01
C LEU A 120 8.44 -9.70 -8.49
N MET A 121 9.20 -8.76 -9.05
CA MET A 121 9.66 -8.81 -10.46
C MET A 121 10.49 -10.05 -10.74
N GLY A 122 11.37 -10.43 -9.80
CA GLY A 122 12.16 -11.67 -9.90
C GLY A 122 11.29 -12.93 -10.01
N ARG A 123 9.99 -12.84 -9.69
CA ARG A 123 9.04 -13.94 -9.83
C ARG A 123 8.22 -13.90 -11.12
N PHE A 124 8.39 -12.91 -12.00
CA PHE A 124 7.52 -12.77 -13.17
C PHE A 124 7.79 -13.82 -14.23
N PHE A 125 6.72 -14.40 -14.77
CA PHE A 125 6.81 -15.25 -15.96
C PHE A 125 7.18 -14.41 -17.19
N PRO A 126 7.94 -14.94 -18.15
CA PRO A 126 8.36 -14.24 -19.37
C PRO A 126 7.21 -14.16 -20.40
N VAL A 127 6.09 -13.59 -20.00
CA VAL A 127 4.87 -13.46 -20.81
C VAL A 127 4.32 -12.05 -20.65
N SER A 128 3.49 -11.60 -21.59
CA SER A 128 2.79 -10.33 -21.46
C SER A 128 1.86 -10.32 -20.25
N HIS A 129 1.85 -9.21 -19.52
CA HIS A 129 0.84 -8.94 -18.50
C HIS A 129 -0.08 -7.82 -18.94
N ARG A 130 -1.26 -7.81 -18.33
CA ARG A 130 -2.22 -6.73 -18.38
C ARG A 130 -2.42 -6.19 -16.99
N HIS A 131 -2.48 -4.87 -16.88
CA HIS A 131 -2.88 -4.22 -15.64
C HIS A 131 -4.36 -3.90 -15.69
N VAL A 132 -5.11 -4.45 -14.75
CA VAL A 132 -6.56 -4.30 -14.62
C VAL A 132 -6.87 -3.61 -13.31
N ILE A 133 -7.76 -2.61 -13.33
CA ILE A 133 -8.20 -1.89 -12.14
C ILE A 133 -9.70 -2.09 -11.98
N PHE A 134 -10.13 -2.71 -10.88
CA PHE A 134 -11.53 -2.87 -10.51
C PHE A 134 -11.93 -1.82 -9.49
N THR A 135 -12.90 -0.98 -9.82
CA THR A 135 -13.45 0.05 -8.94
C THR A 135 -14.96 -0.16 -8.79
N LEU A 136 -15.52 0.30 -7.68
CA LEU A 136 -16.94 0.24 -7.34
C LEU A 136 -17.52 1.65 -7.09
N PRO A 137 -18.84 1.85 -7.25
CA PRO A 137 -19.46 3.17 -7.12
C PRO A 137 -19.50 3.68 -5.67
N GLY A 138 -19.53 5.02 -5.54
CA GLY A 138 -19.56 5.76 -4.26
C GLY A 138 -20.52 5.22 -3.20
N PRO A 139 -21.78 4.88 -3.52
CA PRO A 139 -22.73 4.34 -2.53
C PRO A 139 -22.29 3.05 -1.86
N LEU A 140 -21.38 2.26 -2.46
CA LEU A 140 -20.84 1.04 -1.86
C LEU A 140 -19.59 1.30 -1.01
N TRP A 141 -19.01 2.50 -1.02
CA TRP A 141 -17.81 2.77 -0.25
C TRP A 141 -18.09 2.64 1.23
N GLU A 142 -19.14 3.27 1.75
CA GLU A 142 -19.44 3.20 3.19
C GLU A 142 -19.83 1.78 3.63
N PHE A 143 -20.52 1.04 2.76
CA PHE A 143 -20.74 -0.39 2.94
C PHE A 143 -19.42 -1.15 3.12
N VAL A 144 -18.43 -0.94 2.25
CA VAL A 144 -17.10 -1.55 2.41
C VAL A 144 -16.37 -1.05 3.67
N ARG A 145 -16.57 0.21 4.08
CA ARG A 145 -15.94 0.79 5.28
C ARG A 145 -16.42 0.11 6.56
N SER A 146 -17.69 -0.30 6.61
CA SER A 146 -18.27 -0.96 7.80
C SER A 146 -17.55 -2.24 8.23
N ASP A 147 -17.00 -3.00 7.27
CA ASP A 147 -16.07 -4.09 7.54
C ASP A 147 -15.07 -4.22 6.37
N ILE A 148 -14.02 -3.40 6.43
CA ILE A 148 -12.96 -3.38 5.41
C ILE A 148 -12.32 -4.76 5.25
N GLY A 149 -12.15 -5.52 6.34
CA GLY A 149 -11.52 -6.83 6.32
C GLY A 149 -12.31 -7.84 5.49
N LEU A 150 -13.61 -7.91 5.77
CA LEU A 150 -14.55 -8.80 5.12
C LEU A 150 -14.77 -8.42 3.65
N TYR A 151 -15.15 -7.16 3.39
CA TYR A 151 -15.57 -6.77 2.06
C TYR A 151 -14.41 -6.62 1.08
N VAL A 152 -13.20 -6.28 1.53
CA VAL A 152 -12.02 -6.33 0.65
C VAL A 152 -11.62 -7.77 0.31
N LYS A 153 -11.83 -8.73 1.22
CA LYS A 153 -11.64 -10.15 0.90
C LYS A 153 -12.58 -10.58 -0.23
N ASP A 154 -13.84 -10.14 -0.20
CA ASP A 154 -14.80 -10.38 -1.27
C ASP A 154 -14.41 -9.67 -2.57
N MET A 155 -13.91 -8.43 -2.51
CA MET A 155 -13.41 -7.72 -3.69
C MET A 155 -12.25 -8.46 -4.35
N PHE A 156 -11.32 -9.02 -3.58
CA PHE A 156 -10.27 -9.88 -4.12
C PHE A 156 -10.86 -11.11 -4.82
N GLU A 157 -11.80 -11.83 -4.19
CA GLU A 157 -12.42 -13.01 -4.76
C GLU A 157 -13.20 -12.68 -6.04
N ALA A 158 -14.03 -11.64 -6.01
CA ALA A 158 -14.78 -11.13 -7.15
C ALA A 158 -13.84 -10.82 -8.33
N SER A 159 -12.72 -10.13 -8.09
CA SER A 159 -11.77 -9.77 -9.14
C SER A 159 -11.20 -11.02 -9.84
N VAL A 160 -10.86 -12.05 -9.08
CA VAL A 160 -10.34 -13.33 -9.61
C VAL A 160 -11.42 -14.08 -10.38
N LEU A 161 -12.68 -14.07 -9.90
CA LEU A 161 -13.80 -14.69 -10.59
C LEU A 161 -14.09 -14.04 -11.94
N VAL A 162 -13.94 -12.71 -12.06
CA VAL A 162 -14.07 -12.01 -13.35
C VAL A 162 -13.06 -12.55 -14.37
N ILE A 163 -11.79 -12.68 -13.97
CA ILE A 163 -10.75 -13.20 -14.86
C ILE A 163 -11.01 -14.66 -15.23
N ARG A 164 -11.34 -15.50 -14.24
CA ARG A 164 -11.67 -16.92 -14.49
C ARG A 164 -12.83 -17.06 -15.46
N ARG A 165 -13.87 -16.25 -15.32
CA ARG A 165 -15.04 -16.24 -16.21
C ARG A 165 -14.68 -15.79 -17.62
N LEU A 166 -13.80 -14.79 -17.75
CA LEU A 166 -13.28 -14.34 -19.04
C LEU A 166 -12.53 -15.47 -19.77
N PHE A 167 -11.61 -16.15 -19.07
CA PHE A 167 -10.85 -17.27 -19.62
C PHE A 167 -11.75 -18.48 -19.95
N ALA A 168 -12.68 -18.85 -19.06
CA ALA A 168 -13.63 -19.93 -19.31
C ALA A 168 -14.52 -19.67 -20.53
N ARG A 169 -14.90 -18.40 -20.78
CA ARG A 169 -15.66 -18.02 -21.98
C ARG A 169 -14.84 -18.18 -23.26
N LYS A 170 -13.54 -17.87 -23.24
CA LYS A 170 -12.64 -18.01 -24.40
C LYS A 170 -12.29 -19.48 -24.66
N PHE A 171 -11.99 -20.24 -23.61
CA PHE A 171 -11.52 -21.63 -23.68
C PHE A 171 -12.60 -22.60 -23.19
N LYS A 172 -13.72 -22.69 -23.91
CA LYS A 172 -14.90 -23.47 -23.47
C LYS A 172 -14.63 -24.96 -23.22
N HIS A 173 -13.69 -25.54 -23.95
CA HIS A 173 -13.39 -26.97 -23.93
C HIS A 173 -12.04 -27.30 -23.25
N MET A 174 -11.41 -26.32 -22.61
CA MET A 174 -10.08 -26.47 -22.04
C MET A 174 -9.91 -25.57 -20.82
N SER A 175 -9.44 -26.14 -19.72
CA SER A 175 -9.09 -25.34 -18.54
C SER A 175 -7.75 -24.65 -18.78
N VAL A 176 -7.77 -23.33 -18.84
CA VAL A 176 -6.58 -22.46 -18.93
C VAL A 176 -6.49 -21.64 -17.65
N ASN A 177 -5.37 -21.77 -16.93
CA ASN A 177 -5.13 -21.12 -15.64
C ASN A 177 -4.20 -19.92 -15.81
N PRO A 178 -4.68 -18.67 -15.73
CA PRO A 178 -3.83 -17.49 -15.78
C PRO A 178 -3.09 -17.26 -14.45
N GLY A 179 -1.98 -16.52 -14.50
CA GLY A 179 -1.34 -15.94 -13.33
C GLY A 179 -1.98 -14.61 -12.96
N MET A 180 -2.31 -14.40 -11.68
CA MET A 180 -2.85 -13.12 -11.19
C MET A 180 -2.15 -12.66 -9.90
N ILE A 181 -1.84 -11.37 -9.82
CA ILE A 181 -1.33 -10.68 -8.63
C ILE A 181 -2.27 -9.51 -8.34
N CYS A 182 -3.01 -9.58 -7.24
CA CYS A 182 -3.98 -8.56 -6.85
C CYS A 182 -3.44 -7.72 -5.70
N ILE A 183 -3.69 -6.41 -5.74
CA ILE A 183 -3.35 -5.44 -4.70
C ILE A 183 -4.58 -4.58 -4.42
N VAL A 184 -4.96 -4.40 -3.15
CA VAL A 184 -6.00 -3.44 -2.76
C VAL A 184 -5.39 -2.06 -2.47
N HIS A 185 -6.07 -1.02 -2.94
CA HIS A 185 -5.85 0.37 -2.58
C HIS A 185 -7.10 0.87 -1.87
N PHE A 186 -6.96 1.69 -0.83
CA PHE A 186 -8.10 2.18 -0.06
C PHE A 186 -8.53 3.60 -0.43
N THR A 187 -7.62 4.40 -0.99
CA THR A 187 -7.86 5.82 -1.28
C THR A 187 -7.63 6.13 -2.76
N GLY A 188 -8.43 7.07 -3.27
CA GLY A 188 -8.24 7.66 -4.59
C GLY A 188 -7.01 8.57 -4.65
N ARG A 189 -6.73 9.09 -5.85
CA ARG A 189 -5.65 10.07 -6.03
C ARG A 189 -5.92 11.34 -5.22
N ASP A 190 -7.17 11.72 -5.05
CA ASP A 190 -7.65 12.86 -4.25
C ASP A 190 -7.74 12.57 -2.75
N MET A 191 -7.11 11.49 -2.26
CA MET A 191 -7.12 11.02 -0.86
C MET A 191 -8.46 10.50 -0.34
N LYS A 192 -9.58 10.68 -1.05
CA LYS A 192 -10.88 10.17 -0.62
C LYS A 192 -10.89 8.65 -0.55
N PHE A 193 -11.63 8.10 0.42
CA PHE A 193 -11.86 6.66 0.50
C PHE A 193 -12.54 6.16 -0.77
N ASN A 194 -11.89 5.23 -1.45
CA ASN A 194 -12.33 4.64 -2.71
C ASN A 194 -11.59 3.30 -2.84
N PRO A 195 -12.07 2.23 -2.18
CA PRO A 195 -11.37 0.96 -2.21
C PRO A 195 -11.40 0.38 -3.63
N HIS A 196 -10.26 -0.05 -4.16
CA HIS A 196 -10.18 -0.61 -5.51
C HIS A 196 -9.06 -1.64 -5.63
N ILE A 197 -9.22 -2.59 -6.55
CA ILE A 197 -8.25 -3.67 -6.77
C ILE A 197 -7.45 -3.37 -8.02
N HIS A 198 -6.13 -3.22 -7.86
CA HIS A 198 -5.16 -3.33 -8.94
C HIS A 198 -4.84 -4.82 -9.13
N MET A 199 -4.85 -5.29 -10.37
CA MET A 199 -4.49 -6.66 -10.70
C MET A 199 -3.53 -6.67 -11.87
N LEU A 200 -2.41 -7.36 -11.71
CA LEU A 200 -1.65 -7.85 -12.85
C LEU A 200 -2.07 -9.25 -13.19
N VAL A 201 -2.29 -9.49 -14.48
CA VAL A 201 -2.75 -10.76 -14.99
C VAL A 201 -2.03 -11.11 -16.27
N THR A 202 -1.59 -12.35 -16.39
CA THR A 202 -0.95 -12.83 -17.61
C THR A 202 -1.94 -12.80 -18.78
N GLU A 203 -1.49 -12.37 -19.96
CA GLU A 203 -2.30 -12.37 -21.20
C GLU A 203 -2.39 -13.76 -21.83
N GLY A 204 -2.62 -14.77 -20.99
CA GLY A 204 -2.63 -16.17 -21.32
C GLY A 204 -2.55 -16.99 -20.04
N GLY A 205 -2.51 -18.31 -20.18
CA GLY A 205 -2.39 -19.21 -19.03
C GLY A 205 -1.97 -20.61 -19.44
N LEU A 206 -1.69 -21.44 -18.44
CA LEU A 206 -1.31 -22.82 -18.65
C LEU A 206 -2.52 -23.75 -18.64
N THR A 207 -2.53 -24.72 -19.54
CA THR A 207 -3.46 -25.85 -19.48
C THR A 207 -3.06 -26.81 -18.35
N LYS A 208 -3.91 -27.80 -18.07
CA LYS A 208 -3.56 -28.90 -17.13
C LYS A 208 -2.31 -29.67 -17.57
N ASN A 209 -2.04 -29.73 -18.87
CA ASN A 209 -0.90 -30.42 -19.47
C ASN A 209 0.36 -29.54 -19.55
N GLY A 210 0.31 -28.30 -19.05
CA GLY A 210 1.45 -27.37 -19.08
C GLY A 210 1.61 -26.64 -20.42
N GLU A 211 0.64 -26.70 -21.33
CA GLU A 211 0.70 -25.93 -22.57
C GLU A 211 0.30 -24.47 -22.31
N TRP A 212 1.02 -23.53 -22.90
CA TRP A 212 0.64 -22.12 -22.89
C TRP A 212 -0.49 -21.84 -23.89
N LYS A 213 -1.48 -21.03 -23.50
CA LYS A 213 -2.53 -20.52 -24.38
C LYS A 213 -2.68 -19.01 -24.22
N ASP A 214 -2.51 -18.27 -25.30
CA ASP A 214 -2.62 -16.81 -25.32
C ASP A 214 -4.07 -16.31 -25.22
N HIS A 215 -4.25 -15.22 -24.48
CA HIS A 215 -5.52 -14.51 -24.36
C HIS A 215 -5.33 -13.00 -24.14
N SER A 216 -5.28 -12.25 -25.24
CA SER A 216 -5.05 -10.79 -25.24
C SER A 216 -6.31 -9.94 -25.54
N PHE A 217 -7.45 -10.53 -25.88
CA PHE A 217 -8.72 -9.81 -26.09
C PHE A 217 -9.58 -9.72 -24.82
N TRP A 218 -9.81 -8.51 -24.32
CA TRP A 218 -10.43 -8.26 -23.01
C TRP A 218 -11.58 -7.25 -23.12
N PRO A 219 -12.85 -7.71 -23.18
CA PRO A 219 -14.00 -6.86 -23.42
C PRO A 219 -14.38 -6.05 -22.17
N TYR A 220 -13.92 -4.79 -22.08
CA TYR A 220 -14.11 -3.86 -20.94
C TYR A 220 -15.54 -3.88 -20.38
N LYS A 221 -16.55 -3.58 -21.21
CA LYS A 221 -17.95 -3.49 -20.77
C LYS A 221 -18.44 -4.81 -20.17
N LYS A 222 -18.05 -5.93 -20.77
CA LYS A 222 -18.44 -7.25 -20.28
C LYS A 222 -17.75 -7.62 -18.97
N MET A 223 -16.49 -7.23 -18.81
CA MET A 223 -15.79 -7.40 -17.54
C MET A 223 -16.41 -6.55 -16.43
N SER A 224 -16.85 -5.32 -16.71
CA SER A 224 -17.61 -4.50 -15.76
C SER A 224 -18.92 -5.15 -15.34
N GLU A 225 -19.63 -5.80 -16.26
CA GLU A 225 -20.85 -6.56 -15.92
C GLU A 225 -20.53 -7.76 -15.02
N TYR A 226 -19.46 -8.50 -15.33
CA TYR A 226 -19.00 -9.60 -14.47
C TYR A 226 -18.57 -9.10 -13.10
N TRP A 227 -17.81 -8.01 -13.04
CA TRP A 227 -17.36 -7.39 -11.81
C TRP A 227 -18.53 -7.03 -10.91
N LYS A 228 -19.49 -6.28 -11.45
CA LYS A 228 -20.73 -5.95 -10.73
C LYS A 228 -21.44 -7.19 -10.21
N TYR A 229 -21.63 -8.20 -11.07
CA TYR A 229 -22.34 -9.42 -10.70
C TYR A 229 -21.64 -10.20 -9.59
N GLU A 230 -20.33 -10.51 -9.74
CA GLU A 230 -19.60 -11.32 -8.77
C GLU A 230 -19.44 -10.56 -7.44
N LEU A 231 -19.20 -9.25 -7.49
CA LEU A 231 -19.07 -8.40 -6.29
C LEU A 231 -20.38 -8.38 -5.48
N LEU A 232 -21.49 -8.00 -6.11
CA LEU A 232 -22.78 -7.93 -5.42
C LEU A 232 -23.27 -9.32 -4.99
N LYS A 233 -22.89 -10.38 -5.70
CA LYS A 233 -23.19 -11.75 -5.29
C LYS A 233 -22.44 -12.14 -4.01
N LEU A 234 -21.16 -11.74 -3.89
CA LEU A 234 -20.35 -12.03 -2.70
C LEU A 234 -20.83 -11.21 -1.50
N PHE A 235 -21.05 -9.90 -1.68
CA PHE A 235 -21.56 -9.03 -0.62
C PHE A 235 -22.89 -9.52 -0.06
N SER A 236 -23.83 -9.95 -0.91
CA SER A 236 -25.15 -10.44 -0.47
C SER A 236 -25.13 -11.81 0.25
N ARG A 237 -23.98 -12.50 0.36
CA ARG A 237 -23.92 -13.81 1.06
C ARG A 237 -23.80 -13.69 2.58
N HIS A 238 -23.43 -12.52 3.08
CA HIS A 238 -23.24 -12.31 4.51
C HIS A 238 -24.59 -12.28 5.24
N ARG A 239 -24.69 -13.01 6.35
CA ARG A 239 -25.95 -13.15 7.11
C ARG A 239 -26.26 -11.94 8.00
N GLY A 240 -25.25 -11.14 8.34
CA GLY A 240 -25.36 -9.99 9.24
C GLY A 240 -25.77 -8.66 8.59
N LEU A 241 -26.21 -8.67 7.34
CA LEU A 241 -26.59 -7.44 6.62
C LEU A 241 -27.86 -6.82 7.20
N SER A 242 -27.81 -5.51 7.45
CA SER A 242 -28.98 -4.71 7.83
C SER A 242 -30.01 -4.65 6.69
N LEU A 243 -31.21 -4.12 6.96
CA LEU A 243 -32.21 -3.89 5.92
C LEU A 243 -31.71 -2.84 4.92
N ASP A 244 -31.01 -1.81 5.39
CA ASP A 244 -30.45 -0.76 4.54
C ASP A 244 -29.34 -1.31 3.64
N ASP A 245 -28.47 -2.18 4.15
CA ASP A 245 -27.45 -2.87 3.35
C ASP A 245 -28.08 -3.71 2.24
N LYS A 246 -29.12 -4.50 2.58
CA LYS A 246 -29.84 -5.32 1.59
C LYS A 246 -30.48 -4.44 0.52
N SER A 247 -31.16 -3.37 0.93
CA SER A 247 -31.79 -2.40 0.04
C SER A 247 -30.77 -1.73 -0.89
N LEU A 248 -29.62 -1.32 -0.36
CA LEU A 248 -28.49 -0.76 -1.12
C LEU A 248 -28.00 -1.76 -2.18
N LEU A 249 -27.69 -3.00 -1.79
CA LEU A 249 -27.19 -4.03 -2.70
C LEU A 249 -28.21 -4.40 -3.78
N ASP A 250 -29.50 -4.48 -3.45
CA ASP A 250 -30.57 -4.75 -4.40
C ASP A 250 -30.79 -3.58 -5.38
N GLY A 251 -30.75 -2.35 -4.86
CA GLY A 251 -30.78 -1.13 -5.67
C GLY A 251 -29.63 -1.13 -6.69
N GLN A 252 -28.41 -1.41 -6.23
CA GLN A 252 -27.25 -1.57 -7.09
C GLN A 252 -27.44 -2.68 -8.14
N ARG A 253 -28.00 -3.84 -7.77
CA ARG A 253 -28.24 -4.97 -8.69
C ARG A 253 -29.18 -4.61 -9.82
N LYS A 254 -30.24 -3.84 -9.54
CA LYS A 254 -31.27 -3.42 -10.51
C LYS A 254 -30.77 -2.39 -11.54
N GLN A 255 -29.71 -1.64 -11.23
CA GLN A 255 -29.17 -0.65 -12.17
C GLN A 255 -28.69 -1.31 -13.47
N ARG A 256 -29.11 -0.78 -14.62
CA ARG A 256 -28.60 -1.21 -15.93
C ARG A 256 -27.49 -0.26 -16.39
N PHE A 257 -26.51 -0.81 -17.11
CA PHE A 257 -25.48 0.00 -17.77
C PHE A 257 -26.08 0.58 -19.06
N VAL A 258 -26.68 1.77 -18.96
CA VAL A 258 -27.23 2.52 -20.10
C VAL A 258 -26.09 3.30 -20.76
N ASN A 259 -25.49 4.25 -20.03
CA ASN A 259 -24.33 5.04 -20.45
C ASN A 259 -23.17 4.80 -19.48
N GLY A 260 -22.11 4.13 -19.95
CA GLY A 260 -20.94 3.79 -19.12
C GLY A 260 -21.18 2.55 -18.23
N THR A 261 -20.61 2.56 -17.02
CA THR A 261 -20.62 1.40 -16.11
C THR A 261 -21.14 1.70 -14.71
N ASN A 262 -21.81 2.85 -14.52
CA ASN A 262 -22.38 3.29 -13.23
C ASN A 262 -21.38 3.14 -12.06
N GLY A 263 -20.11 3.51 -12.27
CA GLY A 263 -19.04 3.39 -11.28
C GLY A 263 -18.41 2.00 -11.12
N TYR A 264 -18.95 0.94 -11.73
CA TYR A 264 -18.31 -0.37 -11.83
C TYR A 264 -17.28 -0.39 -12.96
N VAL A 265 -16.14 0.25 -12.73
CA VAL A 265 -15.13 0.48 -13.77
C VAL A 265 -14.09 -0.64 -13.75
N VAL A 266 -13.77 -1.20 -14.94
CA VAL A 266 -12.69 -2.20 -15.11
C VAL A 266 -11.64 -1.68 -16.09
N LYS A 267 -10.77 -0.76 -15.69
CA LYS A 267 -9.75 -0.22 -16.61
C LYS A 267 -8.74 -1.30 -16.94
N ASN A 268 -8.31 -1.41 -18.20
CA ASN A 268 -7.26 -2.35 -18.59
C ASN A 268 -6.20 -1.71 -19.48
N PHE A 269 -4.95 -1.73 -19.02
CA PHE A 269 -3.81 -1.16 -19.73
C PHE A 269 -2.99 -2.31 -20.32
N ARG A 270 -2.79 -2.29 -21.65
CA ARG A 270 -1.90 -3.22 -22.39
C ARG A 270 -0.44 -2.79 -22.22
N GLY A 271 0.48 -3.71 -22.52
CA GLY A 271 1.89 -3.37 -22.71
C GLY A 271 2.73 -3.35 -21.43
N VAL A 272 2.32 -4.09 -20.39
CA VAL A 272 3.18 -4.42 -19.25
C VAL A 272 4.16 -5.52 -19.72
N LEU A 273 4.97 -5.18 -20.72
CA LEU A 273 5.97 -6.03 -21.39
C LEU A 273 7.37 -5.72 -20.89
N ASP A 274 7.62 -4.47 -20.48
CA ASP A 274 8.91 -4.03 -20.00
C ASP A 274 9.00 -4.13 -18.48
N VAL A 275 9.55 -5.26 -18.02
CA VAL A 275 9.78 -5.57 -16.60
C VAL A 275 10.47 -4.39 -15.87
N LYS A 276 11.35 -3.60 -16.51
CA LYS A 276 11.99 -2.43 -15.88
C LYS A 276 10.99 -1.32 -15.54
N ASN A 277 10.15 -0.94 -16.49
CA ASN A 277 9.11 0.07 -16.28
C ASN A 277 8.00 -0.43 -15.35
N VAL A 278 7.70 -1.73 -15.42
CA VAL A 278 6.69 -2.38 -14.60
C VAL A 278 7.13 -2.51 -13.15
N GLY A 279 8.42 -2.67 -12.88
CA GLY A 279 8.97 -2.74 -11.53
C GLY A 279 8.79 -1.48 -10.69
N SER A 280 9.22 -0.34 -11.24
CA SER A 280 9.03 0.97 -10.61
C SER A 280 7.54 1.35 -10.56
N TYR A 281 6.76 0.95 -11.57
CA TYR A 281 5.31 1.09 -11.59
C TYR A 281 4.66 0.31 -10.44
N LEU A 282 4.90 -1.00 -10.31
CA LEU A 282 4.30 -1.87 -9.30
C LEU A 282 4.75 -1.56 -7.88
N ALA A 283 6.02 -1.18 -7.68
CA ALA A 283 6.51 -0.74 -6.38
C ALA A 283 5.64 0.40 -5.83
N ARG A 284 5.23 1.36 -6.70
CA ARG A 284 4.32 2.45 -6.32
C ARG A 284 2.90 2.00 -5.95
N TYR A 285 2.44 0.85 -6.43
CA TYR A 285 1.09 0.36 -6.10
C TYR A 285 1.09 -0.60 -4.92
N VAL A 286 2.20 -1.17 -4.48
CA VAL A 286 2.12 -2.23 -3.46
C VAL A 286 2.21 -1.70 -2.03
N ARG A 287 3.07 -0.70 -1.79
CA ARG A 287 3.39 -0.27 -0.42
C ARG A 287 3.80 1.20 -0.33
N HIS A 288 3.27 2.02 -1.22
CA HIS A 288 3.54 3.45 -1.18
C HIS A 288 2.87 4.06 0.05
N PRO A 289 3.49 5.05 0.72
CA PRO A 289 2.80 5.85 1.71
C PRO A 289 1.49 6.40 1.13
N PRO A 290 0.45 6.63 1.96
CA PRO A 290 -0.90 7.05 1.54
C PRO A 290 -0.88 8.21 0.54
N ILE A 291 0.07 9.11 0.70
CA ILE A 291 0.42 10.16 -0.24
C ILE A 291 1.94 10.28 -0.35
N GLY A 292 2.44 10.58 -1.55
CA GLY A 292 3.84 10.99 -1.72
C GLY A 292 4.02 12.43 -1.29
N GLU A 293 5.08 12.74 -0.54
CA GLU A 293 5.35 14.09 -0.02
C GLU A 293 5.41 15.15 -1.13
N SER A 294 5.90 14.78 -2.32
CA SER A 294 5.91 15.65 -3.50
C SER A 294 4.53 16.12 -3.97
N ARG A 295 3.46 15.53 -3.43
CA ARG A 295 2.06 15.90 -3.72
C ARG A 295 1.49 16.87 -2.70
N LEU A 296 2.16 17.10 -1.57
CA LEU A 296 1.78 18.11 -0.59
C LEU A 296 2.24 19.48 -1.10
N LEU A 297 1.34 20.45 -1.16
CA LEU A 297 1.61 21.81 -1.67
C LEU A 297 1.57 22.88 -0.57
N GLY A 298 0.80 22.65 0.48
CA GLY A 298 0.69 23.57 1.61
C GLY A 298 -0.12 22.97 2.75
N PHE A 299 0.04 23.55 3.93
CA PHE A 299 -0.77 23.23 5.11
C PHE A 299 -0.90 24.50 5.96
N ASP A 300 -2.13 24.90 6.27
CA ASP A 300 -2.43 26.13 7.02
C ASP A 300 -2.76 25.88 8.50
N GLY A 301 -2.63 24.63 8.96
CA GLY A 301 -3.04 24.20 10.30
C GLY A 301 -4.35 23.41 10.33
N ASN A 302 -5.23 23.60 9.34
CA ASN A 302 -6.54 22.94 9.27
C ASN A 302 -6.79 22.22 7.93
N VAL A 303 -6.13 22.65 6.86
CA VAL A 303 -6.31 22.17 5.50
C VAL A 303 -4.97 21.81 4.89
N VAL A 304 -4.87 20.60 4.34
CA VAL A 304 -3.73 20.14 3.56
C VAL A 304 -4.06 20.30 2.08
N ARG A 305 -3.31 21.16 1.39
CA ARG A 305 -3.42 21.33 -0.06
C ARG A 305 -2.60 20.27 -0.77
N ILE A 306 -3.24 19.50 -1.65
CA ILE A 306 -2.59 18.41 -2.40
C ILE A 306 -2.73 18.61 -3.91
N LYS A 307 -1.74 18.13 -4.67
CA LYS A 307 -1.84 17.94 -6.12
C LYS A 307 -2.03 16.49 -6.53
N TYR A 308 -2.74 16.27 -7.62
CA TYR A 308 -2.87 14.97 -8.28
C TYR A 308 -3.09 15.13 -9.77
N GLU A 309 -2.75 14.10 -10.53
CA GLU A 309 -3.03 14.04 -11.95
C GLU A 309 -4.33 13.27 -12.20
N TRP A 310 -5.20 13.80 -13.04
CA TRP A 310 -6.39 13.12 -13.53
C TRP A 310 -6.67 13.55 -14.96
N ASP A 311 -6.88 12.57 -15.85
CA ASP A 311 -7.13 12.78 -17.28
C ASP A 311 -6.04 13.62 -17.96
N ASN A 312 -4.78 13.26 -17.70
CA ASN A 312 -3.56 13.96 -18.16
C ASN A 312 -3.50 15.46 -17.79
N LYS A 313 -4.27 15.89 -16.79
CA LYS A 313 -4.27 17.24 -16.25
C LYS A 313 -3.88 17.22 -14.78
N MET A 314 -3.15 18.24 -14.36
CA MET A 314 -2.84 18.45 -12.95
C MET A 314 -4.01 19.17 -12.27
N HIS A 315 -4.45 18.63 -11.14
CA HIS A 315 -5.50 19.17 -10.29
C HIS A 315 -4.95 19.42 -8.90
N THR A 316 -5.57 20.34 -8.20
CA THR A 316 -5.31 20.66 -6.80
C THR A 316 -6.59 20.46 -5.99
N SER A 317 -6.48 20.00 -4.76
CA SER A 317 -7.61 19.95 -3.84
C SER A 317 -7.16 20.24 -2.42
N ASP A 318 -8.06 20.86 -1.68
CA ASP A 318 -7.90 21.18 -0.28
C ASP A 318 -8.61 20.10 0.54
N VAL A 319 -7.87 19.45 1.44
CA VAL A 319 -8.35 18.32 2.26
C VAL A 319 -8.33 18.74 3.71
N LEU A 320 -9.47 18.61 4.41
CA LEU A 320 -9.54 18.88 5.85
C LEU A 320 -8.54 17.98 6.60
N LEU A 321 -7.93 18.51 7.65
CA LEU A 321 -6.93 17.78 8.44
C LEU A 321 -7.49 16.46 9.00
N SER A 322 -8.75 16.45 9.46
CA SER A 322 -9.45 15.23 9.91
C SER A 322 -9.55 14.19 8.80
N ASP A 323 -9.98 14.59 7.61
CA ASP A 323 -10.09 13.72 6.44
C ASP A 323 -8.72 13.22 5.98
N PHE A 324 -7.69 14.06 6.05
CA PHE A 324 -6.31 13.71 5.72
C PHE A 324 -5.78 12.62 6.67
N ILE A 325 -6.00 12.78 7.98
CA ILE A 325 -5.63 11.78 9.00
C ILE A 325 -6.40 10.48 8.78
N GLY A 326 -7.73 10.53 8.62
CA GLY A 326 -8.56 9.35 8.34
C GLY A 326 -8.12 8.61 7.07
N SER A 327 -7.72 9.35 6.03
CA SER A 327 -7.21 8.79 4.77
C SER A 327 -5.84 8.10 4.94
N ILE A 328 -5.00 8.58 5.86
CA ILE A 328 -3.76 7.89 6.23
C ILE A 328 -4.08 6.60 7.00
N LEU A 329 -4.99 6.68 7.98
CA LEU A 329 -5.32 5.57 8.87
C LEU A 329 -5.95 4.38 8.12
N VAL A 330 -6.83 4.64 7.14
CA VAL A 330 -7.46 3.56 6.35
C VAL A 330 -6.43 2.78 5.50
N ASN A 331 -5.29 3.39 5.19
CA ASN A 331 -4.16 2.74 4.51
C ASN A 331 -3.26 1.92 5.46
N ILE A 332 -3.59 1.88 6.76
CA ILE A 332 -2.98 1.03 7.77
C ILE A 332 -4.03 -0.03 8.17
N PRO A 333 -4.23 -1.08 7.36
CA PRO A 333 -5.20 -2.11 7.67
C PRO A 333 -4.75 -2.92 8.90
N SER A 334 -5.66 -3.73 9.43
CA SER A 334 -5.41 -4.55 10.60
C SER A 334 -4.13 -5.39 10.50
N LYS A 335 -3.55 -5.69 11.66
CA LYS A 335 -2.32 -6.49 11.74
C LYS A 335 -2.51 -7.81 10.98
N ARG A 336 -1.53 -8.15 10.13
CA ARG A 336 -1.53 -9.33 9.23
C ARG A 336 -2.49 -9.27 8.04
N PHE A 337 -3.17 -8.15 7.80
CA PHE A 337 -3.97 -7.98 6.59
C PHE A 337 -3.11 -8.09 5.32
N GLN A 338 -3.52 -8.98 4.41
CA GLN A 338 -2.83 -9.22 3.14
C GLN A 338 -3.29 -8.23 2.07
N VAL A 339 -2.56 -7.12 1.95
CA VAL A 339 -2.77 -6.10 0.90
C VAL A 339 -2.47 -6.62 -0.51
N VAL A 340 -1.57 -7.62 -0.62
CA VAL A 340 -1.25 -8.28 -1.89
C VAL A 340 -1.62 -9.76 -1.78
N ARG A 341 -2.28 -10.28 -2.82
CA ARG A 341 -2.64 -11.70 -2.94
C ARG A 341 -2.28 -12.23 -4.32
N GLN A 342 -1.78 -13.46 -4.36
CA GLN A 342 -1.35 -14.12 -5.58
C GLN A 342 -2.27 -15.32 -5.88
N TYR A 343 -2.72 -15.43 -7.13
CA TYR A 343 -3.66 -16.45 -7.57
C TYR A 343 -3.21 -17.10 -8.87
N GLY A 344 -3.79 -18.27 -9.15
CA GLY A 344 -3.49 -19.05 -10.35
C GLY A 344 -2.00 -19.40 -10.42
N MET A 345 -1.35 -19.15 -11.55
CA MET A 345 0.07 -19.46 -11.74
C MET A 345 0.99 -18.74 -10.74
N TYR A 346 0.61 -17.56 -10.24
CA TYR A 346 1.42 -16.82 -9.26
C TYR A 346 1.23 -17.29 -7.82
N SER A 347 0.22 -18.13 -7.54
CA SER A 347 0.00 -18.66 -6.19
C SER A 347 1.21 -19.47 -5.72
N ASN A 348 1.57 -19.38 -4.44
CA ASN A 348 2.73 -20.11 -3.91
C ASN A 348 2.65 -21.62 -4.15
N ILE A 349 1.45 -22.18 -4.22
CA ILE A 349 1.20 -23.60 -4.49
C ILE A 349 1.55 -23.96 -5.95
N CYS A 350 1.13 -23.14 -6.92
CA CYS A 350 1.32 -23.45 -8.34
C CYS A 350 2.58 -22.83 -8.96
N TYR A 351 3.23 -21.90 -8.26
CA TYR A 351 4.31 -21.07 -8.81
C TYR A 351 5.48 -21.91 -9.32
N GLY A 352 6.03 -22.82 -8.51
CA GLY A 352 7.17 -23.65 -8.90
C GLY A 352 6.90 -24.48 -10.15
N LYS A 353 5.74 -25.16 -10.19
CA LYS A 353 5.29 -25.94 -11.36
C LYS A 353 5.11 -25.06 -12.60
N SER A 354 4.48 -23.91 -12.44
CA SER A 354 4.24 -22.98 -13.56
C SER A 354 5.55 -22.41 -14.09
N ASN A 355 6.47 -22.06 -13.19
CA ASN A 355 7.79 -21.52 -13.53
C ASN A 355 8.65 -22.55 -14.28
N GLY A 356 8.54 -23.84 -13.92
CA GLY A 356 9.19 -24.95 -14.62
C GLY A 356 8.93 -25.00 -16.12
N VAL A 357 7.74 -24.57 -16.57
CA VAL A 357 7.36 -24.53 -18.00
C VAL A 357 8.14 -23.46 -18.77
N PHE A 358 8.60 -22.40 -18.09
CA PHE A 358 9.32 -21.28 -18.70
C PHE A 358 10.84 -21.36 -18.53
N VAL A 359 11.35 -22.43 -17.91
CA VAL A 359 12.80 -22.63 -17.73
C VAL A 359 13.46 -22.80 -19.10
N GLY A 360 14.49 -22.00 -19.38
CA GLY A 360 15.20 -21.97 -20.67
C GLY A 360 14.70 -20.90 -21.65
N ILE A 361 13.54 -20.29 -21.40
CA ILE A 361 13.14 -19.05 -22.09
C ILE A 361 13.93 -17.92 -21.44
N VAL A 362 15.12 -17.64 -22.01
CA VAL A 362 15.98 -16.56 -21.56
C VAL A 362 15.25 -15.25 -21.78
N HIS A 363 14.92 -14.58 -20.69
CA HIS A 363 14.65 -13.17 -20.74
C HIS A 363 15.95 -12.51 -21.23
N VAL A 364 15.91 -11.74 -22.32
CA VAL A 364 16.70 -10.49 -22.33
C VAL A 364 16.00 -9.59 -21.31
N GLN A 365 16.05 -9.99 -20.04
CA GLN A 365 15.88 -9.11 -18.91
C GLN A 365 17.02 -8.14 -19.17
N SER A 366 16.75 -6.98 -19.77
CA SER A 366 17.67 -5.88 -19.58
C SER A 366 17.70 -5.73 -18.06
N MET A 367 18.82 -6.17 -17.49
CA MET A 367 18.73 -7.05 -16.33
C MET A 367 18.24 -6.31 -15.09
N LEU A 368 17.64 -7.08 -14.18
CA LEU A 368 17.70 -6.80 -12.75
C LEU A 368 19.07 -6.21 -12.35
N MET A 369 20.18 -6.58 -13.01
CA MET A 369 21.51 -5.97 -12.86
C MET A 369 21.56 -4.44 -12.96
N ASP A 370 20.75 -3.77 -13.78
CA ASP A 370 20.72 -2.29 -13.82
C ASP A 370 20.02 -1.69 -12.58
N PHE A 371 19.09 -2.44 -11.98
CA PHE A 371 18.39 -2.08 -10.74
C PHE A 371 19.06 -2.60 -9.47
N GLU A 372 19.90 -3.64 -9.58
CA GLU A 372 20.75 -4.24 -8.56
C GLU A 372 22.06 -3.47 -8.36
N ARG A 373 22.35 -2.45 -9.20
CA ARG A 373 23.43 -1.46 -8.98
C ARG A 373 23.17 -0.54 -7.78
N ARG A 374 22.78 -1.10 -6.64
CA ARG A 374 23.06 -0.54 -5.31
C ARG A 374 23.62 -1.64 -4.45
N GLU A 375 24.95 -1.62 -4.42
CA GLU A 375 25.94 -2.35 -3.63
C GLU A 375 25.41 -3.19 -2.46
N SER A 376 26.03 -4.35 -2.31
CA SER A 376 26.16 -5.05 -1.04
C SER A 376 26.47 -4.08 0.10
N ARG A 377 25.48 -3.90 0.99
CA ARG A 377 25.46 -3.58 2.44
C ARG A 377 26.73 -3.12 3.18
N ASN A 378 27.64 -2.41 2.56
CA ASN A 378 28.81 -1.85 3.23
C ASN A 378 28.55 -0.36 3.49
N VAL A 379 28.46 0.02 4.76
CA VAL A 379 28.37 1.43 5.14
C VAL A 379 29.68 2.09 4.73
N ARG A 380 29.63 3.10 3.86
CA ARG A 380 30.82 3.82 3.39
C ARG A 380 31.09 5.05 4.26
N CYS A 381 32.37 5.31 4.51
CA CYS A 381 32.85 6.52 5.17
C CYS A 381 32.67 7.72 4.23
N ASN A 382 32.02 8.78 4.72
CA ASN A 382 31.76 9.99 3.91
C ASN A 382 33.05 10.78 3.59
N TYR A 383 34.16 10.47 4.27
CA TYR A 383 35.44 11.16 4.10
C TYR A 383 36.37 10.44 3.11
N CYS A 384 36.68 9.17 3.35
CA CYS A 384 37.66 8.42 2.54
C CYS A 384 37.04 7.34 1.64
N GLY A 385 35.72 7.13 1.68
CA GLY A 385 35.03 6.12 0.86
C GLY A 385 35.29 4.66 1.25
N SER A 386 36.12 4.40 2.26
CA SER A 386 36.36 3.04 2.76
C SER A 386 35.10 2.43 3.38
N SER A 387 35.02 1.09 3.37
CA SER A 387 33.99 0.36 4.11
C SER A 387 34.17 0.59 5.61
N MET A 388 33.08 0.79 6.33
CA MET A 388 33.06 0.95 7.78
C MET A 388 32.65 -0.37 8.45
N GLU A 389 33.17 -0.61 9.64
CA GLU A 389 32.92 -1.80 10.45
C GLU A 389 31.88 -1.49 11.53
N LEU A 390 31.06 -2.49 11.85
CA LEU A 390 30.08 -2.41 12.93
C LEU A 390 30.83 -2.49 14.26
N ILE A 391 30.68 -1.48 15.11
CA ILE A 391 31.31 -1.46 16.44
C ILE A 391 30.28 -1.65 17.55
N MET A 392 29.10 -1.04 17.41
CA MET A 392 28.10 -1.06 18.48
C MET A 392 26.68 -0.95 17.93
N ILE A 393 25.76 -1.67 18.56
CA ILE A 393 24.32 -1.51 18.38
C ILE A 393 23.74 -0.93 19.66
N GLU A 394 23.06 0.20 19.53
CA GLU A 394 22.33 0.87 20.59
C GLU A 394 20.84 0.52 20.49
N ILE A 395 20.28 -0.12 21.52
CA ILE A 395 18.87 -0.53 21.58
C ILE A 395 18.20 0.20 22.74
N VAL A 396 17.19 1.03 22.45
CA VAL A 396 16.39 1.71 23.46
C VAL A 396 15.08 0.94 23.68
N ARG A 397 14.80 0.56 24.93
CA ARG A 397 13.57 -0.14 25.33
C ARG A 397 13.17 0.25 26.76
N HIS A 398 11.91 0.64 27.00
CA HIS A 398 11.44 1.11 28.32
C HIS A 398 12.28 2.26 28.91
N GLY A 399 12.75 3.18 28.05
CA GLY A 399 13.66 4.26 28.46
C GLY A 399 15.04 3.79 28.92
N ARG A 400 15.36 2.49 28.78
CA ARG A 400 16.67 1.92 29.07
C ARG A 400 17.44 1.74 27.79
N CYS A 401 18.71 2.10 27.80
CA CYS A 401 19.63 1.90 26.70
C CYS A 401 20.44 0.62 26.92
N LEU A 402 20.44 -0.27 25.93
CA LEU A 402 21.22 -1.50 25.89
C LEU A 402 22.22 -1.40 24.74
N PHE A 403 23.48 -1.72 25.05
CA PHE A 403 24.56 -1.70 24.07
C PHE A 403 25.03 -3.12 23.78
N VAL A 404 25.13 -3.46 22.49
CA VAL A 404 25.80 -4.68 22.03
C VAL A 404 27.05 -4.24 21.28
N ILE A 405 28.23 -4.51 21.85
CA ILE A 405 29.53 -4.14 21.30
C ILE A 405 30.10 -5.34 20.55
N TYR A 406 30.69 -5.10 19.38
CA TYR A 406 31.23 -6.11 18.47
C TYR A 406 32.75 -6.04 18.36
#